data_AF-A0A7S3IUZ3-F1
#
_entry.id   AF-A0A7S3IUZ3-F1
#
_cell.length_a   1.000
_cell.length_b   1.000
_cell.length_c   1.000
_cell.angle_alpha   90.00
_cell.angle_beta   90.00
_cell.angle_gamma   90.00
#
_symmetry.space_group_name_H-M   'P 1'
#
loop_
_entity.id
_entity.type
_entity.pdbx_description
1 polymer ?
#
loop_
_entity_poly.entity_id
_entity_poly.type
_entity_poly.pdbx_seq_one_letter_code
_entity_poly.pdbx_strand_id
1 'polypeptide(L)'
;MMEGKGCTANVLMIVNNLLVCANAGDSRCVLGEGGRAIPLSVDHKPNLKKERDRIYKAGSTVNIEGRIDGNLNLSRAIGDIAHKKNPKLGLHEQAITSMPDIKMHQITNKTDFAIIGCDGIWETKTNQQIIDYIYIQMQ
;
A
#
# COMPACT_ATOMS: atom_id res chain seq x y z
N MET A 1 -22.96 -11.93 -0.97
CA MET A 1 -21.89 -12.53 -0.14
C MET A 1 -20.48 -11.95 -0.37
N MET A 2 -20.24 -11.03 -1.33
CA MET A 2 -18.92 -10.39 -1.54
C MET A 2 -18.84 -8.90 -1.14
N GLU A 3 -19.94 -8.29 -0.67
CA GLU A 3 -19.99 -6.81 -0.54
C GLU A 3 -19.01 -6.23 0.48
N GLY A 4 -18.69 -6.97 1.56
CA GLY A 4 -17.73 -6.57 2.58
C GLY A 4 -16.45 -7.40 2.60
N LYS A 5 -16.09 -8.03 1.47
CA LYS A 5 -14.81 -8.75 1.34
C LYS A 5 -13.91 -8.00 0.37
N GLY A 6 -12.67 -7.81 0.76
CA GLY A 6 -11.64 -7.21 -0.07
C GLY A 6 -10.25 -7.69 0.31
N CYS A 7 -9.27 -7.27 -0.47
CA CYS A 7 -7.86 -7.52 -0.23
C CYS A 7 -7.02 -6.31 -0.62
N THR A 8 -5.85 -6.21 0.00
CA THR A 8 -4.80 -5.31 -0.45
C THR A 8 -4.05 -5.93 -1.63
N ALA A 9 -3.38 -5.11 -2.42
CA ALA A 9 -2.53 -5.57 -3.51
C ALA A 9 -1.28 -4.69 -3.60
N ASN A 10 -0.12 -5.34 -3.53
CA ASN A 10 1.16 -4.73 -3.81
C ASN A 10 1.83 -5.54 -4.92
N VAL A 11 2.04 -4.91 -6.08
CA VAL A 11 2.49 -5.57 -7.31
C VAL A 11 3.80 -4.92 -7.75
N LEU A 12 4.84 -5.73 -7.91
CA LEU A 12 6.10 -5.32 -8.51
C LEU A 12 6.24 -5.97 -9.89
N MET A 13 6.26 -5.16 -10.93
CA MET A 13 6.52 -5.60 -12.29
C MET A 13 7.93 -5.20 -12.69
N ILE A 14 8.63 -6.10 -13.39
CA ILE A 14 9.95 -5.83 -13.97
C ILE A 14 9.77 -5.76 -15.49
N VAL A 15 10.02 -4.59 -16.06
CA VAL A 15 9.95 -4.38 -17.52
C VAL A 15 11.29 -3.81 -17.98
N ASN A 16 12.01 -4.61 -18.76
CA ASN A 16 13.41 -4.31 -19.12
C ASN A 16 14.24 -4.04 -17.85
N ASN A 17 14.82 -2.84 -17.74
CA ASN A 17 15.64 -2.43 -16.61
C ASN A 17 14.86 -1.53 -15.61
N LEU A 18 13.51 -1.56 -15.64
CA LEU A 18 12.65 -0.71 -14.83
C LEU A 18 11.78 -1.55 -13.89
N LEU A 19 11.79 -1.21 -12.61
CA LEU A 19 10.83 -1.69 -11.62
C LEU A 19 9.60 -0.77 -11.62
N VAL A 20 8.41 -1.36 -11.68
CA VAL A 20 7.13 -0.65 -11.57
C VAL A 20 6.37 -1.25 -10.39
N CYS A 21 6.30 -0.50 -9.29
CA CYS A 21 5.60 -0.89 -8.08
C CYS A 21 4.23 -0.20 -8.02
N ALA A 22 3.15 -0.96 -7.96
CA ALA A 22 1.78 -0.48 -7.79
C ALA A 22 1.21 -0.99 -6.46
N ASN A 23 0.77 -0.06 -5.59
CA ASN A 23 0.24 -0.40 -4.27
C ASN A 23 -1.20 0.12 -4.08
N ALA A 24 -2.09 -0.75 -3.61
CA ALA A 24 -3.42 -0.43 -3.13
C ALA A 24 -3.69 -1.18 -1.81
N GLY A 25 -3.49 -0.48 -0.70
CA GLY A 25 -3.59 -1.03 0.65
C GLY A 25 -2.33 -0.80 1.48
N ASP A 26 -2.15 -1.60 2.52
CA ASP A 26 -1.06 -1.49 3.51
C ASP A 26 -0.06 -2.66 3.48
N SER A 27 -0.12 -3.49 2.45
CA SER A 27 1.06 -4.26 2.04
C SER A 27 2.14 -3.31 1.51
N ARG A 28 3.41 -3.68 1.66
CA ARG A 28 4.54 -2.82 1.32
C ARG A 28 5.59 -3.53 0.48
N CYS A 29 6.19 -2.78 -0.44
CA CYS A 29 7.38 -3.17 -1.19
C CYS A 29 8.57 -2.26 -0.83
N VAL A 30 9.70 -2.86 -0.51
CA VAL A 30 10.96 -2.18 -0.18
C VAL A 30 12.09 -2.85 -0.96
N LEU A 31 12.92 -2.03 -1.61
CA LEU A 31 14.11 -2.44 -2.33
C LEU A 31 15.34 -2.37 -1.40
N GLY A 32 16.16 -3.42 -1.42
CA GLY A 32 17.54 -3.39 -0.92
C GLY A 32 18.46 -2.91 -2.03
N GLU A 33 19.08 -1.74 -1.84
CA GLU A 33 20.01 -1.16 -2.81
C GLU A 33 21.33 -0.75 -2.14
N GLY A 34 22.36 -1.58 -2.28
CA GLY A 34 23.69 -1.36 -1.69
C GLY A 34 23.65 -1.18 -0.17
N GLY A 35 22.91 -2.04 0.52
CA GLY A 35 22.72 -1.99 1.98
C GLY A 35 21.62 -1.04 2.46
N ARG A 36 20.98 -0.28 1.57
CA ARG A 36 19.97 0.72 1.96
C ARG A 36 18.56 0.29 1.60
N ALA A 37 17.62 0.56 2.50
CA ALA A 37 16.21 0.37 2.25
C ALA A 37 15.62 1.53 1.43
N ILE A 38 15.14 1.23 0.23
CA ILE A 38 14.44 2.18 -0.64
C ILE A 38 12.97 1.75 -0.72
N PRO A 39 12.03 2.46 -0.05
CA PRO A 39 10.61 2.12 -0.14
C PRO A 39 10.10 2.34 -1.56
N LEU A 40 9.54 1.30 -2.17
CA LEU A 40 8.90 1.38 -3.49
C LEU A 40 7.39 1.64 -3.39
N SER A 41 6.79 1.45 -2.22
CA SER A 41 5.42 1.83 -1.94
C SER A 41 5.27 2.55 -0.61
N VAL A 42 4.12 3.22 -0.44
CA VAL A 42 3.66 3.80 0.83
C VAL A 42 2.34 3.13 1.19
N ASP A 43 2.20 2.75 2.45
CA ASP A 43 0.99 2.11 2.97
C ASP A 43 -0.19 3.08 2.94
N HIS A 44 -1.36 2.59 2.55
CA HIS A 44 -2.58 3.38 2.49
C HIS A 44 -3.40 3.18 3.77
N LYS A 45 -3.17 4.05 4.76
CA LYS A 45 -3.91 4.06 6.03
C LYS A 45 -4.91 5.23 6.06
N PRO A 46 -6.13 5.06 6.61
CA PRO A 46 -7.17 6.09 6.64
C PRO A 46 -6.80 7.42 7.32
N ASN A 47 -5.82 7.40 8.23
CA ASN A 47 -5.35 8.59 8.93
C ASN A 47 -4.40 9.47 8.10
N LEU A 48 -3.87 8.99 6.97
CA LEU A 48 -3.04 9.78 6.07
C LEU A 48 -3.87 10.89 5.42
N LYS A 49 -3.33 12.11 5.36
CA LYS A 49 -4.07 13.30 4.89
C LYS A 49 -4.76 13.08 3.54
N LYS A 50 -4.04 12.55 2.53
CA LYS A 50 -4.57 12.26 1.19
C LYS A 50 -5.77 11.31 1.23
N GLU A 51 -5.68 10.28 2.05
CA GLU A 51 -6.72 9.26 2.19
C GLU A 51 -7.93 9.79 2.97
N ARG A 52 -7.67 10.44 4.11
CA ARG A 52 -8.70 11.05 4.96
C ARG A 52 -9.52 12.10 4.23
N ASP A 53 -8.87 12.98 3.47
CA ASP A 53 -9.54 14.02 2.70
C ASP A 53 -10.48 13.41 1.65
N ARG A 54 -10.09 12.30 1.00
CA ARG A 54 -10.96 11.54 0.09
C ARG A 54 -12.14 10.92 0.84
N ILE A 55 -11.88 10.23 1.95
CA ILE A 55 -12.90 9.56 2.77
C ILE A 55 -13.99 10.55 3.21
N TYR A 56 -13.59 11.73 3.68
CA TYR A 56 -14.53 12.78 4.12
C TYR A 56 -15.33 13.36 2.95
N LYS A 57 -14.69 13.61 1.80
CA LYS A 57 -15.39 14.02 0.58
C LYS A 57 -16.39 12.97 0.09
N ALA A 58 -16.13 11.69 0.37
CA ALA A 58 -17.03 10.60 0.05
C ALA A 58 -18.26 10.51 0.99
N GLY A 59 -18.29 11.29 2.08
CA GLY A 59 -19.36 11.28 3.07
C GLY A 59 -19.14 10.30 4.23
N SER A 60 -17.97 9.66 4.29
CA SER A 60 -17.57 8.75 5.37
C SER A 60 -16.73 9.46 6.42
N THR A 61 -16.49 8.80 7.55
CA THR A 61 -15.71 9.31 8.69
C THR A 61 -14.52 8.41 9.02
N VAL A 62 -13.54 8.91 9.78
CA VAL A 62 -12.39 8.15 10.28
C VAL A 62 -12.32 8.37 11.78
N ASN A 63 -12.43 7.30 12.57
CA ASN A 63 -12.37 7.39 14.03
C ASN A 63 -10.90 7.52 14.52
N ILE A 64 -10.72 7.69 15.84
CA ILE A 64 -9.38 7.84 16.46
C ILE A 64 -8.47 6.62 16.26
N GLU A 65 -9.05 5.44 16.06
CA GLU A 65 -8.34 4.19 15.78
C GLU A 65 -7.97 4.04 14.29
N GLY A 66 -8.32 5.02 13.45
CA GLY A 66 -8.04 4.97 12.01
C GLY A 66 -8.99 4.07 11.23
N ARG A 67 -10.21 3.82 11.74
CA ARG A 67 -11.24 3.02 11.05
C ARG A 67 -12.25 3.90 10.32
N ILE A 68 -12.56 3.54 9.07
CA ILE A 68 -13.60 4.17 8.25
C ILE A 68 -14.96 3.72 8.75
N ASP A 69 -15.80 4.69 9.15
CA ASP A 69 -17.14 4.46 9.69
C ASP A 69 -17.18 3.42 10.83
N GLY A 70 -16.09 3.33 11.61
CA GLY A 70 -15.93 2.36 12.69
C GLY A 70 -15.63 0.92 12.25
N ASN A 71 -15.57 0.64 10.95
CA ASN A 71 -15.49 -0.72 10.41
C ASN A 71 -14.06 -1.08 9.95
N LEU A 72 -13.57 -0.45 8.87
CA LEU A 72 -12.36 -0.90 8.17
C LEU A 72 -11.16 0.01 8.43
N ASN A 73 -10.00 -0.57 8.75
CA ASN A 73 -8.73 0.15 8.95
C ASN A 73 -7.89 0.31 7.67
N LEU A 74 -8.47 0.04 6.49
CA LEU A 74 -7.86 0.19 5.17
C LEU A 74 -8.52 1.32 4.39
N SER A 75 -7.73 2.15 3.72
CA SER A 75 -8.27 3.19 2.83
C SER A 75 -8.28 2.79 1.35
N ARG A 76 -7.54 1.74 0.98
CA ARG A 76 -7.51 1.19 -0.38
C ARG A 76 -7.54 -0.33 -0.35
N ALA A 77 -8.34 -0.91 -1.24
CA ALA A 77 -8.49 -2.35 -1.39
C ALA A 77 -9.14 -2.68 -2.74
N ILE A 78 -8.88 -3.88 -3.25
CA ILE A 78 -9.69 -4.51 -4.30
C ILE A 78 -10.86 -5.23 -3.60
N GLY A 79 -12.08 -5.15 -4.14
CA GLY A 79 -13.28 -5.61 -3.43
C GLY A 79 -13.89 -4.51 -2.54
N ASP A 80 -14.44 -4.85 -1.37
CA ASP A 80 -15.08 -3.92 -0.43
C ASP A 80 -16.10 -3.00 -1.10
N ILE A 81 -16.92 -3.60 -1.97
CA ILE A 81 -17.87 -2.90 -2.83
C ILE A 81 -18.87 -2.08 -1.99
N ALA A 82 -19.20 -2.50 -0.77
CA ALA A 82 -20.06 -1.75 0.14
C ALA A 82 -19.60 -0.29 0.37
N HIS A 83 -18.29 -0.02 0.31
CA HIS A 83 -17.71 1.32 0.51
C HIS A 83 -17.47 2.09 -0.80
N LYS A 84 -17.99 1.59 -1.93
CA LYS A 84 -17.76 2.09 -3.29
C LYS A 84 -19.05 2.41 -4.05
N LYS A 85 -20.13 2.69 -3.32
CA LYS A 85 -21.48 2.84 -3.85
C LYS A 85 -21.97 4.29 -3.93
N ASN A 86 -21.13 5.30 -3.70
CA ASN A 86 -21.58 6.69 -3.83
C ASN A 86 -21.77 7.02 -5.32
N PRO A 87 -23.02 7.22 -5.81
CA PRO A 87 -23.29 7.38 -7.24
C PRO A 87 -22.86 8.74 -7.78
N LYS A 88 -22.52 9.69 -6.90
CA LYS A 88 -22.09 11.04 -7.28
C LYS A 88 -20.58 11.15 -7.51
N LEU A 89 -19.83 10.08 -7.28
CA LEU A 89 -18.37 10.08 -7.26
C LEU A 89 -17.78 9.07 -8.24
N GLY A 90 -16.63 9.39 -8.81
CA GLY A 90 -15.86 8.43 -9.59
C GLY A 90 -15.35 7.27 -8.72
N LEU A 91 -14.99 6.15 -9.36
CA LEU A 91 -14.47 4.95 -8.66
C LEU A 91 -13.25 5.24 -7.78
N HIS A 92 -12.43 6.22 -8.16
CA HIS A 92 -11.22 6.60 -7.43
C HIS A 92 -11.47 7.55 -6.25
N GLU A 93 -12.67 8.13 -6.15
CA GLU A 93 -13.07 9.13 -5.15
C GLU A 93 -13.92 8.52 -4.02
N GLN A 94 -14.27 7.24 -4.14
CA GLN A 94 -14.98 6.49 -3.11
C GLN A 94 -14.18 6.45 -1.79
N ALA A 95 -14.87 6.21 -0.66
CA ALA A 95 -14.23 6.15 0.65
C ALA A 95 -13.06 5.15 0.68
N ILE A 96 -13.30 3.96 0.11
CA ILE A 96 -12.28 2.99 -0.24
C ILE A 96 -12.08 3.01 -1.75
N THR A 97 -10.85 3.08 -2.22
CA THR A 97 -10.54 3.03 -3.67
C THR A 97 -9.65 1.84 -4.03
N SER A 98 -9.80 1.31 -5.24
CA SER A 98 -8.87 0.32 -5.81
C SER A 98 -7.76 0.96 -6.64
N MET A 99 -7.73 2.30 -6.75
CA MET A 99 -6.71 3.02 -7.50
C MET A 99 -5.35 2.85 -6.83
N PRO A 100 -4.34 2.24 -7.47
CA PRO A 100 -3.02 2.11 -6.88
C PRO A 100 -2.25 3.42 -6.98
N ASP A 101 -1.36 3.67 -6.01
CA ASP A 101 -0.24 4.60 -6.24
C ASP A 101 0.89 3.81 -6.93
N ILE A 102 1.47 4.39 -7.99
CA ILE A 102 2.52 3.76 -8.81
C ILE A 102 3.84 4.50 -8.60
N LYS A 103 4.91 3.75 -8.34
CA LYS A 103 6.28 4.25 -8.30
C LYS A 103 7.16 3.43 -9.25
N MET A 104 7.96 4.13 -10.05
CA MET A 104 8.93 3.53 -10.94
C MET A 104 10.34 3.72 -10.38
N HIS A 105 11.20 2.72 -10.52
CA HIS A 105 12.59 2.77 -10.07
C HIS A 105 13.51 2.07 -11.07
N GLN A 106 14.61 2.72 -11.44
CA GLN A 106 15.57 2.18 -12.39
C GLN A 106 16.43 1.10 -11.71
N ILE A 107 16.55 -0.08 -12.31
CA ILE A 107 17.49 -1.10 -11.85
C ILE A 107 18.91 -0.61 -12.16
N THR A 108 19.77 -0.66 -11.15
CA THR A 108 21.19 -0.30 -11.26
C THR A 108 22.05 -1.46 -10.79
N ASN A 109 23.37 -1.34 -10.94
CA ASN A 109 24.32 -2.31 -10.38
C ASN A 109 24.34 -2.36 -8.84
N LYS A 110 23.61 -1.47 -8.16
CA LYS A 110 23.43 -1.47 -6.70
C LYS A 110 22.12 -2.12 -6.28
N THR A 111 21.23 -2.45 -7.22
CA THR A 111 19.91 -3.02 -6.95
C THR A 111 20.08 -4.51 -6.67
N ASP A 112 19.93 -4.92 -5.40
CA ASP A 112 20.27 -6.28 -4.97
C ASP A 112 19.03 -7.19 -4.90
N PHE A 113 17.97 -6.74 -4.23
CA PHE A 113 16.72 -7.50 -4.07
C PHE A 113 15.54 -6.58 -3.73
N ALA A 114 14.31 -7.08 -3.92
CA ALA A 114 13.09 -6.43 -3.44
C ALA A 114 12.30 -7.36 -2.54
N ILE A 115 11.69 -6.82 -1.50
CA ILE A 115 10.81 -7.56 -0.57
C ILE A 115 9.41 -7.00 -0.70
N ILE A 116 8.44 -7.89 -0.80
CA ILE A 116 7.01 -7.58 -0.74
C ILE A 116 6.43 -8.37 0.43
N GLY A 117 5.65 -7.72 1.28
CA GLY A 117 5.02 -8.37 2.43
C GLY A 117 3.73 -7.66 2.85
N CYS A 118 2.91 -8.36 3.62
CA CYS A 118 1.75 -7.77 4.30
C CYS A 118 2.17 -7.02 5.58
N ASP A 119 1.21 -6.30 6.14
CA ASP A 119 1.30 -5.60 7.43
C ASP A 119 1.89 -6.45 8.57
N GLY A 120 1.61 -7.76 8.62
CA GLY A 120 2.17 -8.67 9.62
C GLY A 120 3.71 -8.68 9.69
N ILE A 121 4.39 -8.33 8.60
CA ILE A 121 5.84 -8.09 8.60
C ILE A 121 6.13 -6.63 8.97
N TRP A 122 5.50 -5.69 8.29
CA TRP A 122 5.86 -4.27 8.30
C TRP A 122 5.42 -3.49 9.54
N GLU A 123 4.55 -4.06 10.38
CA GLU A 123 4.15 -3.51 11.68
C GLU A 123 5.15 -3.86 12.79
N THR A 124 6.07 -4.81 12.56
CA THR A 124 7.01 -5.30 13.58
C THR A 124 8.41 -4.71 13.50
N LYS A 125 8.84 -4.28 12.30
CA LYS A 125 10.20 -3.80 12.02
C LYS A 125 10.18 -2.66 11.01
N THR A 126 11.16 -1.78 11.10
CA THR A 126 11.34 -0.73 10.08
C THR A 126 11.84 -1.33 8.76
N ASN A 127 11.68 -0.56 7.68
CA ASN A 127 12.21 -0.94 6.36
C ASN A 127 13.70 -1.29 6.44
N GLN A 128 14.52 -0.46 7.10
CA GLN A 128 15.96 -0.68 7.18
C GLN A 128 16.30 -1.93 8.00
N GLN A 129 15.62 -2.18 9.12
CA GLN A 129 15.87 -3.37 9.93
C GLN A 129 15.63 -4.68 9.15
N ILE A 130 14.61 -4.72 8.30
CA ILE A 130 14.32 -5.90 7.46
C ILE A 130 15.37 -6.05 6.37
N ILE A 131 15.75 -4.95 5.71
CA ILE A 131 16.76 -4.97 4.66
C ILE A 131 18.13 -5.41 5.22
N ASP A 132 18.56 -4.84 6.34
CA ASP A 132 19.79 -5.23 7.03
C ASP A 132 19.81 -6.71 7.37
N TYR A 133 18.69 -7.23 7.90
CA TYR A 133 18.54 -8.64 8.22
C TYR A 133 18.75 -9.53 6.99
N ILE A 134 18.17 -9.17 5.85
CA ILE A 134 18.29 -9.96 4.61
C ILE A 134 19.70 -9.87 4.03
N TYR A 135 20.37 -8.70 4.08
CA TYR A 135 21.78 -8.62 3.69
C TYR A 135 22.68 -9.51 4.53
N ILE A 136 22.41 -9.65 5.83
CA ILE A 136 23.15 -10.58 6.70
C ILE A 136 22.96 -12.03 6.25
N GLN A 137 21.77 -12.40 5.76
CA GLN A 137 21.49 -13.76 5.28
C GLN A 137 22.05 -14.07 3.88
N MET A 138 22.45 -13.06 3.11
CA MET A 138 23.03 -13.22 1.78
C MET A 138 24.56 -13.43 1.78
N GLN A 139 25.19 -13.32 2.95
CA GLN A 139 26.62 -13.59 3.18
C GLN A 139 26.83 -15.06 3.54
#